data_AF-A0A0R2DYY8-F1
#
_entry.id   AF-A0A0R2DYY8-F1
#
_cell.length_a   1.000
_cell.length_b   1.000
_cell.length_c   1.000
_cell.angle_alpha   90.00
_cell.angle_beta   90.00
_cell.angle_gamma   90.00
#
_symmetry.space_group_name_H-M   'P 1'
#
loop_
_entity.id
_entity.type
_entity.pdbx_description
1 polymer ?
#
loop_
_entity_poly.entity_id
_entity_poly.type
_entity_poly.pdbx_seq_one_letter_code
_entity_poly.pdbx_strand_id
1 'polypeptide(L)'
;MYKKGDFVMSNLFSEIQIKMKNKSNSEVNRLTREAIATALVELLRKQDFEKITISSIVKLAGVSRTAYYNNYNSKDEILNDLIDNFIEEVNSGLKPYVDPVSGKTNNPKQFIFNLFEIVFNHRTLYATLINAGLSHQILKQLNDLMLKYSHAATKPEKYQVYLQSGALFNVFTLWIANGTKESCLEMTNIFTKLYSTFW
;
A
#
# COMPACT_ATOMS: atom_id res chain seq x y z
N MET A 1 -17.45 -1.59 -55.95
CA MET A 1 -18.16 -0.58 -55.15
C MET A 1 -18.35 -1.17 -53.76
N TYR A 2 -17.43 -0.91 -52.81
CA TYR A 2 -17.53 -1.43 -51.44
C TYR A 2 -18.75 -0.78 -50.75
N LYS A 3 -19.64 -1.57 -50.14
CA LYS A 3 -20.87 -1.07 -49.52
C LYS A 3 -20.51 -0.39 -48.20
N LYS A 4 -21.11 0.77 -47.95
CA LYS A 4 -20.89 1.63 -46.76
C LYS A 4 -20.99 0.90 -45.40
N GLY A 5 -21.66 -0.25 -45.33
CA GLY A 5 -21.74 -1.12 -44.14
C GLY A 5 -20.47 -1.93 -43.85
N ASP A 6 -19.69 -2.31 -44.87
CA ASP A 6 -18.47 -3.13 -44.69
C ASP A 6 -17.36 -2.34 -43.99
N PHE A 7 -17.28 -1.03 -44.28
CA PHE A 7 -16.31 -0.11 -43.67
C PHE A 7 -16.62 0.20 -42.19
N VAL A 8 -17.90 0.28 -41.81
CA VAL A 8 -18.30 0.51 -40.42
C VAL A 8 -18.00 -0.71 -39.56
N MET A 9 -18.27 -1.92 -40.07
CA MET A 9 -17.96 -3.15 -39.36
C MET A 9 -16.44 -3.36 -39.21
N SER A 10 -15.63 -3.07 -40.24
CA SER A 10 -14.17 -3.20 -40.14
C SER A 10 -13.55 -2.29 -39.07
N ASN A 11 -14.07 -1.07 -38.92
CA ASN A 11 -13.60 -0.14 -37.88
C ASN A 11 -14.05 -0.57 -36.48
N LEU A 12 -15.28 -1.07 -36.33
CA LEU A 12 -15.74 -1.60 -35.06
C LEU A 12 -14.91 -2.83 -34.63
N PHE A 13 -14.58 -3.73 -35.55
CA PHE A 13 -13.74 -4.89 -35.27
C PHE A 13 -12.30 -4.50 -34.87
N SER A 14 -11.70 -3.51 -35.54
CA SER A 14 -10.36 -3.03 -35.19
C SER A 14 -10.34 -2.34 -33.81
N GLU A 15 -11.36 -1.54 -33.50
CA GLU A 15 -11.52 -0.92 -32.18
C GLU A 15 -11.69 -1.96 -31.06
N ILE A 16 -12.48 -3.01 -31.30
CA ILE A 16 -12.66 -4.12 -30.36
C ILE A 16 -11.33 -4.85 -30.13
N GLN A 17 -10.56 -5.15 -31.19
CA GLN A 17 -9.25 -5.80 -31.06
C GLN A 17 -8.24 -4.94 -30.30
N ILE A 18 -8.19 -3.63 -30.55
CA ILE A 18 -7.34 -2.69 -29.82
C ILE A 18 -7.72 -2.69 -28.34
N LYS A 19 -9.02 -2.62 -28.03
CA LYS A 19 -9.51 -2.60 -26.65
C LYS A 19 -9.20 -3.91 -25.91
N MET A 20 -9.35 -5.06 -26.59
CA MET A 20 -8.98 -6.37 -26.05
C MET A 20 -7.47 -6.51 -25.82
N LYS A 21 -6.64 -6.07 -26.78
CA LYS A 21 -5.18 -6.08 -26.65
C LYS A 21 -4.70 -5.18 -25.51
N ASN A 22 -5.29 -3.99 -25.37
CA ASN A 22 -4.96 -3.07 -24.29
C ASN A 22 -5.34 -3.65 -22.91
N LYS A 23 -6.51 -4.31 -22.80
CA LYS A 23 -6.93 -5.00 -21.57
C LYS A 23 -6.03 -6.19 -21.23
N SER A 24 -5.58 -6.94 -22.24
CA SER A 24 -4.62 -8.03 -22.07
C SER A 24 -3.27 -7.51 -21.59
N ASN A 25 -2.75 -6.43 -22.19
CA ASN A 25 -1.50 -5.81 -21.79
C ASN A 25 -1.55 -5.23 -20.36
N SER A 26 -2.67 -4.62 -19.95
CA SER A 26 -2.81 -4.12 -18.58
C SER A 26 -2.80 -5.26 -17.55
N GLU A 27 -3.42 -6.39 -17.88
CA GLU A 27 -3.44 -7.56 -17.00
C GLU A 27 -2.06 -8.21 -16.90
N VAL A 28 -1.36 -8.36 -18.02
CA VAL A 28 0.03 -8.85 -18.04
C VAL A 28 0.95 -7.94 -17.22
N ASN A 29 0.81 -6.62 -17.33
CA ASN A 29 1.59 -5.68 -16.52
C ASN A 29 1.29 -5.82 -15.03
N ARG A 30 0.00 -5.95 -14.65
CA ARG A 30 -0.41 -6.16 -13.26
C ARG A 30 0.23 -7.42 -12.67
N LEU A 31 0.09 -8.56 -13.36
CA LEU A 31 0.68 -9.84 -12.92
C LEU A 31 2.21 -9.77 -12.84
N THR A 32 2.84 -9.06 -13.78
CA THR A 32 4.30 -8.84 -13.77
C THR A 32 4.71 -8.03 -12.53
N ARG A 33 3.98 -6.95 -12.21
CA ARG A 33 4.25 -6.13 -11.01
C ARG A 33 4.06 -6.93 -9.73
N GLU A 34 3.02 -7.76 -9.64
CA GLU A 34 2.76 -8.63 -8.49
C GLU A 34 3.87 -9.67 -8.31
N ALA A 35 4.33 -10.30 -9.40
CA ALA A 35 5.44 -11.25 -9.36
C ALA A 35 6.75 -10.59 -8.90
N ILE A 36 7.05 -9.40 -9.42
CA ILE A 36 8.24 -8.61 -9.04
C ILE A 36 8.19 -8.19 -7.57
N ALA A 37 7.04 -7.67 -7.11
CA ALA A 37 6.84 -7.23 -5.74
C ALA A 37 6.94 -8.40 -4.75
N THR A 38 6.32 -9.53 -5.07
CA THR A 38 6.41 -10.77 -4.28
C THR A 38 7.86 -11.26 -4.19
N ALA A 39 8.60 -11.25 -5.29
CA ALA A 39 10.01 -11.61 -5.30
C ALA A 39 10.85 -10.69 -4.41
N LEU A 40 10.58 -9.38 -4.41
CA LEU A 40 11.27 -8.46 -3.50
C LEU A 40 10.99 -8.80 -2.03
N VAL A 41 9.73 -9.05 -1.65
CA VAL A 41 9.36 -9.45 -0.28
C VAL A 41 10.04 -10.75 0.14
N GLU A 42 10.08 -11.75 -0.72
CA GLU A 42 10.77 -13.02 -0.44
C GLU A 42 12.28 -12.88 -0.31
N LEU A 43 12.90 -11.93 -1.02
CA LEU A 43 14.32 -11.61 -0.88
C LEU A 43 14.60 -10.83 0.41
N LEU A 44 13.72 -9.90 0.80
CA LEU A 44 13.81 -9.13 2.05
C LEU A 44 13.79 -10.02 3.29
N ARG A 45 13.15 -11.19 3.23
CA ARG A 45 13.18 -12.19 4.30
C ARG A 45 14.54 -12.87 4.48
N LYS A 46 15.44 -12.76 3.50
CA LYS A 46 16.69 -13.55 3.43
C LYS A 46 17.95 -12.68 3.51
N GLN A 47 17.87 -11.41 3.16
CA GLN A 47 19.01 -10.49 3.11
C GLN A 47 18.55 -9.03 3.20
N ASP A 48 19.48 -8.16 3.60
CA ASP A 48 19.26 -6.72 3.66
C ASP A 48 18.88 -6.15 2.29
N PHE A 49 17.99 -5.13 2.29
CA PHE A 49 17.51 -4.48 1.07
C PHE A 49 18.64 -4.02 0.14
N GLU A 50 19.74 -3.49 0.70
CA GLU A 50 20.90 -3.02 -0.05
C GLU A 50 21.58 -4.12 -0.87
N LYS A 51 21.58 -5.37 -0.39
CA LYS A 51 22.20 -6.52 -1.06
C LYS A 51 21.32 -7.09 -2.19
N ILE A 52 20.03 -6.76 -2.20
CA ILE A 52 19.11 -7.20 -3.24
C ILE A 52 19.45 -6.52 -4.57
N THR A 53 19.60 -7.33 -5.61
CA THR A 53 19.88 -6.86 -6.98
C THR A 53 18.68 -7.07 -7.89
N ILE A 54 18.58 -6.26 -8.96
CA ILE A 54 17.58 -6.45 -10.02
C ILE A 54 17.68 -7.88 -10.58
N SER A 55 18.89 -8.41 -10.75
CA SER A 55 19.12 -9.79 -11.24
C SER A 55 18.50 -10.85 -10.32
N SER A 56 18.62 -10.70 -9.00
CA SER A 56 17.98 -11.62 -8.06
C SER A 56 16.46 -11.52 -8.08
N ILE A 57 15.92 -10.29 -8.23
CA ILE A 57 14.48 -10.06 -8.30
C ILE A 57 13.90 -10.72 -9.54
N VAL A 58 14.43 -10.41 -10.74
CA VAL A 58 13.89 -10.96 -12.00
C VAL A 58 14.02 -12.47 -12.09
N LYS A 59 15.12 -13.04 -11.54
CA LYS A 59 15.32 -14.48 -11.47
C LYS A 59 14.26 -15.15 -10.59
N LEU A 60 13.98 -14.58 -9.42
CA LEU A 60 12.98 -15.15 -8.50
C LEU A 60 11.55 -14.94 -8.98
N ALA A 61 11.25 -13.78 -9.57
CA ALA A 61 9.94 -13.45 -10.14
C ALA A 61 9.61 -14.24 -11.42
N GLY A 62 10.61 -14.84 -12.08
CA GLY A 62 10.41 -15.55 -13.34
C GLY A 62 10.09 -14.64 -14.53
N VAL A 63 10.57 -13.39 -14.49
CA VAL A 63 10.32 -12.37 -15.54
C VAL A 63 11.62 -11.99 -16.25
N SER A 64 11.51 -11.47 -17.47
CA SER A 64 12.68 -10.94 -18.19
C SER A 64 13.13 -9.58 -17.61
N ARG A 65 14.40 -9.21 -17.80
CA ARG A 65 14.87 -7.86 -17.46
C ARG A 65 14.10 -6.78 -18.23
N THR A 66 13.73 -7.02 -19.47
CA THR A 66 12.90 -6.10 -20.26
C THR A 66 11.52 -5.91 -19.61
N ALA A 67 10.88 -7.00 -19.17
CA ALA A 67 9.59 -6.92 -18.48
C ALA A 67 9.70 -6.16 -17.15
N TYR A 68 10.82 -6.32 -16.42
CA TYR A 68 11.12 -5.51 -15.24
C TYR A 68 11.18 -4.02 -15.59
N TYR A 69 12.03 -3.63 -16.55
CA TYR A 69 12.24 -2.22 -16.88
C TYR A 69 11.05 -1.56 -17.57
N ASN A 70 10.12 -2.33 -18.12
CA ASN A 70 8.82 -1.82 -18.59
C ASN A 70 7.88 -1.43 -17.44
N ASN A 71 8.13 -1.89 -16.20
CA ASN A 71 7.26 -1.67 -15.04
C ASN A 71 7.94 -0.88 -13.92
N TYR A 72 9.27 -0.97 -13.78
CA TYR A 72 10.03 -0.33 -12.69
C TYR A 72 11.41 0.13 -13.17
N ASN A 73 11.85 1.27 -12.65
CA ASN A 73 13.17 1.85 -12.93
C ASN A 73 14.20 1.44 -11.88
N SER A 74 13.78 1.11 -10.66
CA SER A 74 14.67 0.73 -9.55
C SER A 74 13.99 -0.23 -8.57
N LYS A 75 14.77 -0.84 -7.67
CA LYS A 75 14.21 -1.65 -6.57
C LYS A 75 13.51 -0.79 -5.52
N ASP A 76 13.91 0.47 -5.38
CA ASP A 76 13.28 1.46 -4.53
C ASP A 76 11.86 1.81 -5.01
N GLU A 77 11.62 1.84 -6.32
CA GLU A 77 10.27 2.05 -6.87
C GLU A 77 9.34 0.89 -6.49
N ILE A 78 9.82 -0.35 -6.55
CA ILE A 78 9.06 -1.53 -6.11
C ILE A 78 8.76 -1.44 -4.61
N LEU A 79 9.74 -1.05 -3.81
CA LEU A 79 9.57 -0.86 -2.37
C LEU A 79 8.53 0.23 -2.07
N ASN A 80 8.62 1.35 -2.78
CA ASN A 80 7.68 2.45 -2.57
C ASN A 80 6.26 2.01 -2.91
N ASP A 81 6.06 1.38 -4.06
CA ASP A 81 4.76 0.85 -4.45
C ASP A 81 4.22 -0.20 -3.47
N LEU A 82 5.07 -1.07 -2.92
CA LEU A 82 4.67 -2.04 -1.90
C LEU A 82 4.09 -1.36 -0.66
N ILE A 83 4.76 -0.32 -0.16
CA ILE A 83 4.33 0.42 1.04
C ILE A 83 3.11 1.28 0.71
N ASP A 84 3.10 1.98 -0.44
CA ASP A 84 1.99 2.81 -0.88
C ASP A 84 0.71 1.97 -1.07
N ASN A 85 0.80 0.78 -1.66
CA ASN A 85 -0.34 -0.12 -1.80
C ASN A 85 -0.87 -0.60 -0.44
N PHE A 86 0.01 -0.92 0.50
CA PHE A 86 -0.41 -1.30 1.86
C PHE A 86 -1.12 -0.13 2.56
N ILE A 87 -0.57 1.07 2.48
CA ILE A 87 -1.15 2.28 3.06
C ILE A 87 -2.49 2.62 2.38
N GLU A 88 -2.61 2.46 1.07
CA GLU A 88 -3.85 2.72 0.34
C GLU A 88 -4.93 1.69 0.68
N GLU A 89 -4.56 0.42 0.94
CA GLU A 89 -5.50 -0.58 1.41
C GLU A 89 -6.06 -0.23 2.79
N VAL A 90 -5.21 0.25 3.70
CA VAL A 90 -5.63 0.80 4.99
C VAL A 90 -6.59 1.99 4.79
N ASN A 91 -6.22 2.96 3.95
CA ASN A 91 -7.04 4.13 3.67
C ASN A 91 -8.41 3.75 3.08
N SER A 92 -8.42 2.87 2.08
CA SER A 92 -9.62 2.39 1.41
C SER A 92 -10.53 1.58 2.34
N GLY A 93 -9.96 0.73 3.20
CA GLY A 93 -10.71 -0.05 4.19
C GLY A 93 -11.34 0.81 5.29
N LEU A 94 -10.76 1.99 5.58
CA LEU A 94 -11.26 2.92 6.58
C LEU A 94 -12.26 3.95 6.03
N LYS A 95 -12.24 4.21 4.72
CA LYS A 95 -13.12 5.17 4.05
C LYS A 95 -14.62 5.01 4.37
N PRO A 96 -15.21 3.81 4.49
CA PRO A 96 -16.62 3.65 4.84
C PRO A 96 -17.00 4.15 6.25
N TYR A 97 -16.01 4.34 7.12
CA TYR A 97 -16.21 4.72 8.52
C TYR A 97 -15.97 6.21 8.77
N VAL A 98 -15.75 6.98 7.71
CA VAL A 98 -15.45 8.41 7.75
C VAL A 98 -16.49 9.16 6.92
N ASP A 99 -17.04 10.23 7.50
CA ASP A 99 -17.93 11.13 6.77
C ASP A 99 -17.13 11.86 5.67
N PRO A 100 -17.56 11.79 4.40
CA PRO A 100 -16.77 12.28 3.27
C PRO A 100 -16.65 13.81 3.21
N VAL A 101 -17.48 14.54 3.97
CA VAL A 101 -17.51 16.01 3.98
C VAL A 101 -16.66 16.55 5.14
N SER A 102 -16.87 16.01 6.34
CA SER A 102 -16.22 16.47 7.57
C SER A 102 -14.91 15.75 7.88
N GLY A 103 -14.65 14.59 7.26
CA GLY A 103 -13.49 13.75 7.55
C GLY A 103 -13.54 13.09 8.93
N LYS A 104 -14.68 13.15 9.63
CA LYS A 104 -14.84 12.62 10.98
C LYS A 104 -15.56 11.28 10.98
N THR A 105 -15.24 10.43 11.94
CA THR A 105 -15.97 9.19 12.19
C THR A 105 -17.01 9.40 13.29
N ASN A 106 -18.22 8.86 13.10
CA ASN A 106 -19.27 8.81 14.13
C ASN A 106 -19.15 7.56 15.02
N ASN A 107 -18.24 6.64 14.70
CA ASN A 107 -17.93 5.45 15.49
C ASN A 107 -16.41 5.25 15.62
N PRO A 108 -15.74 6.06 16.46
CA PRO A 108 -14.28 6.01 16.61
C PRO A 108 -13.74 4.64 17.01
N LYS A 109 -14.48 3.91 17.85
CA LYS A 109 -14.07 2.57 18.29
C LYS A 109 -14.04 1.58 17.13
N GLN A 110 -15.09 1.57 16.30
CA GLN A 110 -15.13 0.71 15.11
C GLN A 110 -14.05 1.09 14.10
N PHE A 111 -13.83 2.39 13.88
CA PHE A 111 -12.76 2.89 13.02
C PHE A 111 -11.39 2.35 13.45
N ILE A 112 -11.06 2.46 14.74
CA ILE A 112 -9.79 1.96 15.29
C ILE A 112 -9.72 0.43 15.20
N PHE A 113 -10.81 -0.29 15.48
CA PHE A 113 -10.85 -1.73 15.35
C PHE A 113 -10.52 -2.21 13.93
N ASN A 114 -11.16 -1.63 12.92
CA ASN A 114 -10.89 -1.97 11.53
C ASN A 114 -9.46 -1.63 11.11
N LEU A 115 -8.91 -0.52 11.62
CA LEU A 115 -7.51 -0.18 11.39
C LEU A 115 -6.58 -1.28 11.94
N PHE A 116 -6.82 -1.76 13.16
CA PHE A 116 -6.07 -2.89 13.72
C PHE A 116 -6.26 -4.19 12.90
N GLU A 117 -7.47 -4.48 12.42
CA GLU A 117 -7.72 -5.67 11.59
C GLU A 117 -6.97 -5.63 10.25
N ILE A 118 -6.99 -4.50 9.54
CA ILE A 118 -6.28 -4.37 8.27
C ILE A 118 -4.77 -4.53 8.50
N VAL A 119 -4.21 -3.83 9.49
CA VAL A 119 -2.79 -3.95 9.82
C VAL A 119 -2.44 -5.38 10.25
N PHE A 120 -3.30 -6.06 11.00
CA PHE A 120 -3.11 -7.46 11.39
C PHE A 120 -3.06 -8.39 10.18
N ASN A 121 -3.95 -8.20 9.19
CA ASN A 121 -3.96 -9.00 7.97
C ASN A 121 -2.66 -8.83 7.15
N HIS A 122 -2.03 -7.67 7.25
CA HIS A 122 -0.74 -7.35 6.60
C HIS A 122 0.49 -7.51 7.50
N ARG A 123 0.33 -8.02 8.74
CA ARG A 123 1.41 -8.06 9.74
C ARG A 123 2.69 -8.75 9.26
N THR A 124 2.56 -9.77 8.39
CA THR A 124 3.72 -10.49 7.84
C THR A 124 4.56 -9.60 6.91
N LEU A 125 3.90 -8.81 6.05
CA LEU A 125 4.57 -7.84 5.19
C LEU A 125 5.20 -6.74 6.05
N TYR A 126 4.42 -6.17 6.99
CA TYR A 126 4.89 -5.13 7.90
C TYR A 126 6.14 -5.60 8.67
N ALA A 127 6.10 -6.79 9.29
CA ALA A 127 7.23 -7.36 10.01
C ALA A 127 8.44 -7.58 9.10
N THR A 128 8.22 -8.04 7.86
CA THR A 128 9.30 -8.22 6.88
C THR A 128 10.01 -6.89 6.60
N LEU A 129 9.25 -5.81 6.39
CA LEU A 129 9.80 -4.48 6.13
C LEU A 129 10.56 -3.92 7.34
N ILE A 130 9.99 -4.03 8.55
CA ILE A 130 10.65 -3.58 9.79
C ILE A 130 11.96 -4.34 10.02
N ASN A 131 11.94 -5.67 9.89
CA ASN A 131 13.13 -6.50 10.08
C ASN A 131 14.22 -6.22 9.04
N ALA A 132 13.83 -5.75 7.85
CA ALA A 132 14.76 -5.31 6.81
C ALA A 132 15.29 -3.88 7.02
N GLY A 133 14.96 -3.22 8.13
CA GLY A 133 15.41 -1.87 8.45
C GLY A 133 14.66 -0.76 7.68
N LEU A 134 13.49 -1.05 7.13
CA LEU A 134 12.72 -0.14 6.26
C LEU A 134 11.66 0.68 7.02
N SER A 135 11.80 0.77 8.35
CA SER A 135 10.93 1.53 9.24
C SER A 135 10.79 2.99 8.84
N HIS A 136 11.89 3.62 8.41
CA HIS A 136 11.90 5.03 8.00
C HIS A 136 11.04 5.27 6.75
N GLN A 137 11.10 4.39 5.76
CA GLN A 137 10.32 4.46 4.53
C GLN A 137 8.83 4.33 4.83
N ILE A 138 8.45 3.38 5.69
CA ILE A 138 7.06 3.19 6.13
C ILE A 138 6.55 4.46 6.83
N LEU A 139 7.29 4.97 7.81
CA LEU A 139 6.89 6.16 8.56
C LEU A 139 6.80 7.40 7.65
N LYS A 140 7.75 7.57 6.72
CA LYS A 140 7.74 8.68 5.76
C LYS A 140 6.48 8.66 4.90
N GLN A 141 6.14 7.53 4.29
CA GLN A 141 4.95 7.46 3.44
C GLN A 141 3.65 7.60 4.22
N LEU A 142 3.59 7.05 5.45
CA LEU A 142 2.47 7.28 6.36
C LEU A 142 2.29 8.77 6.67
N ASN A 143 3.39 9.49 6.96
CA ASN A 143 3.36 10.92 7.19
C ASN A 143 2.87 11.68 5.95
N ASP A 144 3.41 11.35 4.78
CA ASP A 144 3.05 11.99 3.51
C ASP A 144 1.55 11.80 3.21
N LEU A 145 1.02 10.59 3.44
CA LEU A 145 -0.39 10.27 3.26
C LEU A 145 -1.27 11.03 4.25
N MET A 146 -0.99 10.93 5.55
CA MET A 146 -1.81 11.61 6.56
C MET A 146 -1.79 13.12 6.37
N LEU A 147 -0.64 13.69 5.98
CA LEU A 147 -0.53 15.10 5.66
C LEU A 147 -1.40 15.48 4.46
N LYS A 148 -1.38 14.67 3.39
CA LYS A 148 -2.21 14.85 2.18
C LYS A 148 -3.70 14.92 2.49
N TYR A 149 -4.21 14.11 3.43
CA TYR A 149 -5.63 14.06 3.79
C TYR A 149 -6.04 14.96 4.95
N SER A 150 -5.11 15.43 5.77
CA SER A 150 -5.41 16.25 6.96
C SER A 150 -5.89 17.67 6.67
N HIS A 151 -5.70 18.17 5.43
CA HIS A 151 -5.85 19.59 5.07
C HIS A 151 -5.03 20.57 5.95
N ALA A 152 -4.01 20.08 6.68
CA ALA A 152 -3.19 20.89 7.59
C ALA A 152 -2.47 22.02 6.86
N ALA A 153 -2.77 23.27 7.21
CA ALA A 153 -2.25 24.46 6.56
C ALA A 153 -1.16 25.14 7.39
N THR A 154 -1.31 25.13 8.71
CA THR A 154 -0.43 25.82 9.66
C THR A 154 0.69 24.91 10.17
N LYS A 155 1.77 25.50 10.71
CA LYS A 155 2.86 24.70 11.30
C LYS A 155 2.36 23.78 12.44
N PRO A 156 1.56 24.26 13.43
CA PRO A 156 1.07 23.40 14.51
C PRO A 156 0.25 22.21 14.02
N GLU A 157 -0.63 22.41 13.04
CA GLU A 157 -1.44 21.31 12.46
C GLU A 157 -0.54 20.25 11.80
N LYS A 158 0.51 20.66 11.08
CA LYS A 158 1.47 19.70 10.49
C LYS A 158 2.20 18.90 11.56
N TYR A 159 2.64 19.53 12.65
CA TYR A 159 3.26 18.81 13.77
C TYR A 159 2.27 17.88 14.48
N GLN A 160 0.99 18.25 14.57
CA GLN A 160 -0.06 17.38 15.11
C GLN A 160 -0.26 16.13 14.25
N VAL A 161 -0.24 16.26 12.92
CA VAL A 161 -0.29 15.11 12.00
C VAL A 161 0.89 14.18 12.24
N TYR A 162 2.11 14.72 12.35
CA TYR A 162 3.32 13.93 12.63
C TYR A 162 3.30 13.25 14.00
N LEU A 163 2.71 13.89 15.02
CA LEU A 163 2.52 13.30 16.34
C LEU A 163 1.58 12.09 16.25
N GLN A 164 0.47 12.23 15.54
CA GLN A 164 -0.53 11.18 15.37
C GLN A 164 -0.01 9.99 14.55
N SER A 165 0.62 10.25 13.41
CA SER A 165 1.22 9.21 12.57
C SER A 165 2.35 8.49 13.30
N GLY A 166 3.19 9.21 14.04
CA GLY A 166 4.24 8.64 14.88
C GLY A 166 3.69 7.75 16.00
N ALA A 167 2.63 8.18 16.68
CA ALA A 167 1.96 7.37 17.70
C ALA A 167 1.39 6.06 17.11
N LEU A 168 0.67 6.15 16.00
CA LEU A 168 0.13 4.98 15.28
C LEU A 168 1.26 4.02 14.88
N PHE A 169 2.27 4.54 14.18
CA PHE A 169 3.41 3.75 13.71
C PHE A 169 4.11 3.00 14.86
N ASN A 170 4.39 3.69 15.96
CA ASN A 170 5.09 3.10 17.10
C ASN A 170 4.25 2.01 17.79
N VAL A 171 2.94 2.22 17.94
CA VAL A 171 2.04 1.22 18.54
C VAL A 171 1.98 -0.04 17.67
N PHE A 172 1.81 0.10 16.35
CA PHE A 172 1.80 -1.05 15.44
C PHE A 172 3.13 -1.77 15.42
N THR A 173 4.24 -1.02 15.35
CA THR A 173 5.59 -1.59 15.34
C THR A 173 5.83 -2.42 16.61
N LEU A 174 5.46 -1.91 17.79
CA LEU A 174 5.59 -2.63 19.05
C LEU A 174 4.72 -3.89 19.09
N TRP A 175 3.44 -3.75 18.70
CA TRP A 175 2.50 -4.87 18.72
C TRP A 175 2.94 -6.01 17.80
N ILE A 176 3.40 -5.68 16.59
CA ILE A 176 3.89 -6.65 15.61
C ILE A 176 5.21 -7.27 16.06
N ALA A 177 6.16 -6.48 16.56
CA ALA A 177 7.43 -6.98 17.08
C ALA A 177 7.25 -7.94 18.26
N ASN A 178 6.21 -7.75 19.07
CA ASN A 178 5.85 -8.63 20.17
C ASN A 178 5.06 -9.89 19.74
N GLY A 179 4.88 -10.12 18.45
CA GLY A 179 4.20 -11.30 17.90
C GLY A 179 2.67 -11.17 17.87
N THR A 180 2.13 -9.95 17.87
CA THR A 180 0.68 -9.67 17.83
C THR A 180 -0.11 -10.49 18.87
N LYS A 181 0.35 -10.48 20.13
CA LYS A 181 -0.21 -11.31 21.20
C LYS A 181 -1.62 -10.89 21.58
N GLU A 182 -1.83 -9.58 21.69
CA GLU A 182 -3.13 -8.99 21.93
C GLU A 182 -3.98 -9.08 20.67
N SER A 183 -5.26 -9.39 20.82
CA SER A 183 -6.24 -9.33 19.73
C SER A 183 -6.48 -7.90 19.24
N CYS A 184 -7.02 -7.74 18.03
CA CYS A 184 -7.40 -6.43 17.49
C CYS A 184 -8.37 -5.67 18.43
N LEU A 185 -9.27 -6.39 19.12
CA LEU A 185 -10.21 -5.80 20.07
C LEU A 185 -9.50 -5.30 21.34
N GLU A 186 -8.56 -6.08 21.88
CA GLU A 186 -7.75 -5.65 23.03
C GLU A 186 -6.93 -4.42 22.68
N MET A 187 -6.24 -4.43 21.53
CA MET A 187 -5.49 -3.29 21.05
C MET A 187 -6.35 -2.06 20.81
N THR A 188 -7.57 -2.23 20.29
CA THR A 188 -8.54 -1.14 20.14
C THR A 188 -8.87 -0.52 21.49
N ASN A 189 -9.19 -1.34 22.49
CA ASN A 189 -9.53 -0.86 23.83
C ASN A 189 -8.34 -0.14 24.49
N ILE A 190 -7.12 -0.66 24.34
CA ILE A 190 -5.88 -0.03 24.82
C ILE A 190 -5.69 1.33 24.12
N PHE A 191 -5.76 1.35 22.79
CA PHE A 191 -5.50 2.55 21.99
C PHE A 191 -6.53 3.65 22.28
N THR A 192 -7.82 3.33 22.34
CA THR A 192 -8.87 4.30 22.66
C THR A 192 -8.70 4.89 24.06
N LYS A 193 -8.32 4.07 25.06
CA LYS A 193 -8.06 4.56 26.43
C LYS A 193 -6.85 5.49 26.50
N LEU A 194 -5.79 5.19 25.75
CA LEU A 194 -4.61 6.06 25.65
C LEU A 194 -5.00 7.40 25.00
N TYR A 195 -5.69 7.37 23.86
CA TYR A 195 -6.08 8.58 23.15
C TYR A 195 -7.03 9.50 23.94
N SER A 196 -7.94 8.94 24.76
CA SER A 196 -8.80 9.75 25.64
C SER A 196 -8.07 10.39 26.83
N THR A 197 -6.81 10.01 27.06
CA THR A 197 -5.99 10.57 28.16
C THR A 197 -5.16 11.77 27.69
N PHE A 198 -4.95 11.92 26.38
CA PHE A 198 -4.11 12.97 25.79
C PHE A 198 -4.90 14.14 25.20
N TRP A 199 -6.23 14.15 25.34
CA TRP A 199 -7.14 15.23 24.89
C TRP A 199 -8.32 15.39 25.85
#